data_AF-X6MJI4-F1
#
_entry.id   AF-X6MJI4-F1
#
_cell.length_a   1.000
_cell.length_b   1.000
_cell.length_c   1.000
_cell.angle_alpha   90.00
_cell.angle_beta   90.00
_cell.angle_gamma   90.00
#
_symmetry.space_group_name_H-M   'P 1'
#
loop_
_entity.id
_entity.type
_entity.pdbx_description
1 polymer ?
#
loop_
_entity_poly.entity_id
_entity_poly.type
_entity_poly.pdbx_seq_one_letter_code
_entity_poly.pdbx_strand_id
1 'polypeptide(L)'
;MIQIMKTKCLAIEQASPLHQTAFYKYLFNQFAPLVDSVFFQNGAAESQYWPLRFKHEATKSVIAISTDLSSRLYERGNAHNGNDLEESKGEEEFYLCEVWQKSKDFLYLVNQDDSGLSNLLGLISNEKFTFDLQAFNDLGFTLLSWDEQMKARHKAIATEWKVLFIDPCIHITYIWKCGGCKAKADNSKSTEIEEKDKRTELLFRIVGTKETLKTKIKVELWGMEFMPNQMKIENIDIGEFRYYVLTYDNILKMIAIYLRIQSNTPIILMGETGCGKTSLIKQDLRDIVKACVNKWEEDGKRIAMEEEEERKKKKIEEEKKENEEKNRKKREAEEKMKKMEEMKKKQSERDREQWIFLDEINTSPDIGWLNELVCNHTLDGVKIPEGIKIIAACNPYRKRKLSAEEDELLANDELSKYVYRVHPLCETMKEYVWSFGRLSELDEQQYIVEMTNQVKSELASALHGEFDRWKSEISKKIATAQKHLRVHLRDKAIMFKKYFSWLMKQGIVLNNNSIPWICRSLNIAIGLCYYFRLNIDERRKLSKELSTNIAFDKLLENEVNNLCDSFSVPGGVALNQGLKENLFILFMCI
;
A
#
# COMPACT_ATOMS: atom_id res chain seq x y z
N MET A 1 28.99 2.94 24.04
CA MET A 1 28.24 2.43 22.88
C MET A 1 28.98 1.35 22.10
N ILE A 2 30.23 1.57 21.64
CA ILE A 2 31.00 0.56 20.87
C ILE A 2 31.05 -0.81 21.59
N GLN A 3 31.31 -0.83 22.89
CA GLN A 3 31.29 -2.07 23.71
C GLN A 3 29.91 -2.77 23.72
N ILE A 4 28.82 -1.99 23.74
CA ILE A 4 27.44 -2.50 23.70
C ILE A 4 27.16 -3.08 22.31
N MET A 5 27.58 -2.42 21.23
CA MET A 5 27.45 -2.95 19.88
C MET A 5 28.17 -4.29 19.71
N LYS A 6 29.43 -4.36 20.16
CA LYS A 6 30.23 -5.60 20.09
C LYS A 6 29.63 -6.78 20.84
N THR A 7 28.81 -6.51 21.86
CA THR A 7 28.25 -7.56 22.73
C THR A 7 26.77 -7.85 22.46
N LYS A 8 26.02 -6.89 21.91
CA LYS A 8 24.55 -6.98 21.74
C LYS A 8 24.08 -6.85 20.29
N CYS A 9 24.87 -6.24 19.39
CA CYS A 9 24.51 -5.96 18.00
C CYS A 9 25.65 -6.27 17.03
N LEU A 10 26.22 -7.49 17.10
CA LEU A 10 27.34 -7.93 16.25
C LEU A 10 27.08 -7.72 14.75
N ALA A 11 25.84 -7.91 14.30
CA ALA A 11 25.46 -7.69 12.91
C ALA A 11 25.67 -6.25 12.44
N ILE A 12 25.42 -5.25 13.30
CA ILE A 12 25.62 -3.84 12.99
C ILE A 12 27.08 -3.43 13.13
N GLU A 13 27.80 -4.01 14.09
CA GLU A 13 29.24 -3.75 14.25
C GLU A 13 30.05 -4.18 13.02
N GLN A 14 29.65 -5.29 12.40
CA GLN A 14 30.24 -5.79 11.15
C GLN A 14 29.65 -5.14 9.89
N ALA A 15 28.60 -4.32 10.01
CA ALA A 15 27.95 -3.67 8.88
C ALA A 15 28.73 -2.46 8.37
N SER A 16 28.39 -1.98 7.18
CA SER A 16 29.03 -0.81 6.59
C SER A 16 28.78 0.45 7.43
N PRO A 17 29.62 1.49 7.32
CA PRO A 17 29.39 2.77 7.99
C PRO A 17 28.01 3.38 7.67
N LEU A 18 27.46 3.09 6.48
CA LEU A 18 26.13 3.53 6.07
C LEU A 18 25.04 2.87 6.93
N HIS A 19 25.11 1.55 7.13
CA HIS A 19 24.18 0.81 7.97
C HIS A 19 24.31 1.17 9.46
N GLN A 20 25.53 1.37 9.95
CA GLN A 20 25.76 1.87 11.31
C GLN A 20 25.16 3.26 11.51
N THR A 21 25.31 4.15 10.53
CA THR A 21 24.71 5.49 10.58
C THR A 21 23.18 5.42 10.58
N ALA A 22 22.59 4.62 9.70
CA ALA A 22 21.14 4.40 9.66
C ALA A 22 20.61 3.88 11.01
N PHE A 23 21.33 2.91 11.60
CA PHE A 23 21.01 2.35 12.90
C PHE A 23 20.98 3.41 14.00
N TYR A 24 22.02 4.26 14.09
CA TYR A 24 22.07 5.30 15.12
C TYR A 24 21.03 6.40 14.93
N LYS A 25 20.77 6.83 13.68
CA LYS A 25 19.71 7.80 13.39
C LYS A 25 18.35 7.26 13.78
N TYR A 26 18.09 5.98 13.49
CA TYR A 26 16.84 5.33 13.89
C TYR A 26 16.71 5.27 15.41
N LEU A 27 17.74 4.80 16.12
CA LEU A 27 17.74 4.77 17.59
C LEU A 27 17.45 6.15 18.18
N PHE A 28 18.09 7.20 17.66
CA PHE A 28 17.86 8.56 18.12
C PHE A 28 16.39 8.98 17.93
N ASN A 29 15.84 8.77 16.73
CA ASN A 29 14.46 9.12 16.41
C ASN A 29 13.43 8.37 17.28
N GLN A 30 13.73 7.15 17.71
CA GLN A 30 12.84 6.37 18.56
C GLN A 30 13.02 6.66 20.06
N PHE A 31 14.26 6.84 20.52
CA PHE A 31 14.52 7.11 21.95
C PHE A 31 14.18 8.54 22.35
N ALA A 32 14.34 9.53 21.47
CA ALA A 32 14.01 10.91 21.76
C ALA A 32 12.58 11.07 22.32
N PRO A 33 11.51 10.60 21.62
CA PRO A 33 10.17 10.64 22.17
C PRO A 33 10.02 9.67 23.36
N LEU A 34 10.63 8.48 23.33
CA LEU A 34 10.47 7.49 24.40
C LEU A 34 10.95 7.97 25.79
N VAL A 35 12.03 8.77 25.85
CA VAL A 35 12.56 9.34 27.11
C VAL A 35 11.55 10.27 27.80
N ASP A 36 10.74 10.97 27.02
CA ASP A 36 9.72 11.88 27.52
C ASP A 36 8.41 11.15 27.86
N SER A 37 8.36 9.83 27.71
CA SER A 37 7.15 9.05 28.00
C SER A 37 6.87 8.93 29.50
N VAL A 38 5.59 8.98 29.85
CA VAL A 38 5.11 8.79 31.23
C VAL A 38 5.60 7.45 31.81
N PHE A 39 5.70 6.41 30.97
CA PHE A 39 6.21 5.12 31.39
C PHE A 39 7.73 5.10 31.60
N PHE A 40 8.54 5.77 30.78
CA PHE A 40 9.99 5.88 31.04
C PHE A 40 10.31 6.82 32.21
N GLN A 41 9.49 7.83 32.45
CA GLN A 41 9.62 8.71 33.61
C GLN A 41 9.11 8.08 34.90
N ASN A 42 8.58 6.85 34.85
CA ASN A 42 7.92 6.18 35.98
C ASN A 42 6.75 7.01 36.58
N GLY A 43 6.08 7.79 35.74
CA GLY A 43 4.97 8.66 36.15
C GLY A 43 3.64 7.92 36.31
N ALA A 44 3.48 6.75 35.68
CA ALA A 44 2.29 5.90 35.81
C ALA A 44 2.42 4.90 36.97
N ALA A 45 1.33 4.57 37.66
CA ALA A 45 1.34 3.70 38.84
C ALA A 45 1.95 2.31 38.55
N GLU A 46 1.72 1.79 37.35
CA GLU A 46 2.21 0.49 36.89
C GLU A 46 3.69 0.53 36.54
N SER A 47 4.17 1.65 35.97
CA SER A 47 5.59 1.89 35.76
C SER A 47 6.35 2.08 37.07
N GLN A 48 5.70 2.56 38.13
CA GLN A 48 6.29 2.59 39.48
C GLN A 48 6.39 1.20 40.11
N TYR A 49 5.48 0.30 39.78
CA TYR A 49 5.53 -1.09 40.22
C TYR A 49 6.63 -1.89 39.51
N TRP A 50 6.89 -1.59 38.22
CA TRP A 50 7.95 -2.24 37.41
C TRP A 50 8.91 -1.26 36.71
N PRO A 51 9.67 -0.43 37.44
CA PRO A 51 10.36 0.75 36.91
C PRO A 51 11.52 0.47 35.94
N LEU A 52 12.07 -0.74 35.98
CA LEU A 52 13.16 -1.16 35.10
C LEU A 52 12.67 -2.03 33.94
N ARG A 53 11.55 -2.74 34.12
CA ARG A 53 11.09 -3.76 33.18
C ARG A 53 10.64 -3.14 31.87
N PHE A 54 9.85 -2.07 31.97
CA PHE A 54 9.36 -1.35 30.80
C PHE A 54 10.50 -0.77 29.96
N LYS A 55 11.45 -0.12 30.64
CA LYS A 55 12.64 0.45 30.03
C LYS A 55 13.44 -0.61 29.30
N HIS A 56 13.61 -1.77 29.93
CA HIS A 56 14.34 -2.89 29.34
C HIS A 56 13.68 -3.42 28.07
N GLU A 57 12.38 -3.74 28.11
CA GLU A 57 11.67 -4.34 26.99
C GLU A 57 11.54 -3.38 25.80
N ALA A 58 11.17 -2.12 26.06
CA ALA A 58 11.09 -1.11 25.01
C ALA A 58 12.47 -0.84 24.36
N THR A 59 13.53 -0.75 25.18
CA THR A 59 14.91 -0.59 24.67
C THR A 59 15.33 -1.79 23.82
N LYS A 60 15.06 -3.02 24.29
CA LYS A 60 15.37 -4.25 23.56
C LYS A 60 14.69 -4.27 22.19
N SER A 61 13.41 -3.89 22.14
CA SER A 61 12.67 -3.83 20.87
C SER A 61 13.17 -2.75 19.94
N VAL A 62 13.37 -1.52 20.42
CA VAL A 62 13.87 -0.41 19.58
C VAL A 62 15.21 -0.82 18.94
N ILE A 63 16.08 -1.51 19.68
CA ILE A 63 17.33 -2.06 19.16
C ILE A 63 17.08 -3.16 18.10
N ALA A 64 16.15 -4.09 18.35
CA ALA A 64 15.82 -5.17 17.42
C ALA A 64 15.29 -4.61 16.09
N ILE A 65 14.29 -3.73 16.13
CA ILE A 65 13.69 -3.12 14.94
C ILE A 65 14.72 -2.25 14.20
N SER A 66 15.55 -1.49 14.94
CA SER A 66 16.65 -0.72 14.34
C SER A 66 17.63 -1.61 13.58
N THR A 67 17.95 -2.77 14.16
CA THR A 67 18.85 -3.75 13.54
C THR A 67 18.26 -4.26 12.23
N ASP A 68 16.97 -4.62 12.22
CA ASP A 68 16.29 -5.10 11.01
C ASP A 68 16.17 -4.03 9.93
N LEU A 69 15.81 -2.80 10.29
CA LEU A 69 15.64 -1.69 9.34
C LEU A 69 16.95 -1.19 8.75
N SER A 70 18.06 -1.37 9.47
CA SER A 70 19.37 -0.83 9.09
C SER A 70 20.31 -1.87 8.48
N SER A 71 19.91 -3.14 8.45
CA SER A 71 20.72 -4.21 7.86
C SER A 71 20.73 -4.14 6.32
N ARG A 72 21.81 -4.64 5.71
CA ARG A 72 21.87 -4.91 4.26
C ARG A 72 20.94 -6.07 3.92
N LEU A 73 19.98 -5.85 3.02
CA LEU A 73 18.97 -6.86 2.66
C LEU A 73 19.11 -7.43 1.26
N TYR A 74 19.95 -6.83 0.42
CA TYR A 74 20.13 -7.19 -0.99
C TYR A 74 20.72 -8.61 -1.21
N GLU A 75 21.58 -9.13 -0.32
CA GLU A 75 22.27 -10.42 -0.53
C GLU A 75 21.83 -11.57 0.41
N ARG A 76 20.92 -11.33 1.37
CA ARG A 76 20.52 -12.38 2.33
C ARG A 76 19.83 -13.59 1.69
N GLY A 77 19.31 -13.45 0.47
CA GLY A 77 18.76 -14.57 -0.31
C GLY A 77 19.79 -15.42 -1.06
N ASN A 78 21.03 -14.95 -1.22
CA ASN A 78 22.02 -15.51 -2.17
C ASN A 78 23.30 -16.06 -1.52
N ALA A 79 23.42 -16.06 -0.20
CA ALA A 79 24.61 -16.53 0.52
C ALA A 79 24.95 -18.04 0.33
N HIS A 80 24.15 -18.80 -0.42
CA HIS A 80 24.37 -20.23 -0.63
C HIS A 80 24.67 -20.70 -2.05
N ASN A 81 24.56 -19.86 -3.09
CA ASN A 81 24.87 -20.32 -4.46
C ASN A 81 25.89 -19.39 -5.12
N GLY A 82 27.14 -19.84 -5.18
CA GLY A 82 28.14 -19.23 -6.04
C GLY A 82 27.68 -19.26 -7.51
N ASN A 83 27.90 -18.13 -8.19
CA ASN A 83 27.85 -17.90 -9.64
C ASN A 83 26.53 -17.50 -10.31
N ASP A 84 25.38 -17.46 -9.64
CA ASP A 84 24.13 -16.96 -10.26
C ASP A 84 23.76 -15.53 -9.80
N LEU A 85 23.84 -14.59 -10.74
CA LEU A 85 23.51 -13.16 -10.65
C LEU A 85 22.00 -12.86 -10.50
N GLU A 86 21.18 -13.79 -10.01
CA GLU A 86 19.74 -13.57 -9.89
C GLU A 86 19.39 -12.82 -8.58
N GLU A 87 18.88 -11.59 -8.71
CA GLU A 87 18.53 -10.73 -7.57
C GLU A 87 17.26 -11.15 -6.81
N SER A 88 16.39 -11.98 -7.42
CA SER A 88 15.14 -12.44 -6.79
C SER A 88 14.55 -13.67 -7.50
N LYS A 89 13.98 -14.58 -6.72
CA LYS A 89 13.22 -15.75 -7.21
C LYS A 89 11.75 -15.44 -7.55
N GLY A 90 11.28 -14.22 -7.22
CA GLY A 90 9.88 -13.79 -7.41
C GLY A 90 8.90 -14.46 -6.44
N GLU A 91 9.42 -15.10 -5.38
CA GLU A 91 8.65 -15.85 -4.37
C GLU A 91 8.90 -15.32 -2.96
N GLU A 92 9.78 -14.33 -2.78
CA GLU A 92 10.09 -13.80 -1.46
C GLU A 92 8.93 -13.00 -0.87
N GLU A 93 8.68 -13.19 0.42
CA GLU A 93 7.85 -12.29 1.22
C GLU A 93 8.64 -11.00 1.55
N PHE A 94 7.92 -9.97 2.00
CA PHE A 94 8.57 -8.79 2.55
C PHE A 94 9.40 -9.18 3.78
N TYR A 95 10.70 -8.87 3.78
CA TYR A 95 11.64 -9.35 4.79
C TYR A 95 11.19 -9.08 6.24
N LEU A 96 10.65 -7.89 6.55
CA LEU A 96 10.17 -7.63 7.91
C LEU A 96 8.97 -8.47 8.27
N CYS A 97 8.06 -8.71 7.33
CA CYS A 97 6.94 -9.62 7.58
C CYS A 97 7.45 -11.01 7.92
N GLU A 98 8.42 -11.53 7.16
CA GLU A 98 9.01 -12.84 7.43
C GLU A 98 9.69 -12.90 8.81
N VAL A 99 10.52 -11.91 9.13
CA VAL A 99 11.24 -11.85 10.42
C VAL A 99 10.27 -11.71 11.58
N TRP A 100 9.26 -10.86 11.46
CA TRP A 100 8.32 -10.59 12.54
C TRP A 100 7.37 -11.76 12.76
N GLN A 101 6.93 -12.44 11.69
CA GLN A 101 6.20 -13.70 11.78
C GLN A 101 6.99 -14.76 12.56
N LYS A 102 8.30 -14.84 12.35
CA LYS A 102 9.18 -15.84 12.97
C LYS A 102 9.77 -15.40 14.31
N SER A 103 9.58 -14.13 14.71
CA SER A 103 10.11 -13.60 15.95
C SER A 103 9.58 -14.41 17.14
N LYS A 104 10.38 -14.56 18.19
CA LYS A 104 9.94 -15.12 19.48
C LYS A 104 9.87 -14.05 20.57
N ASP A 105 10.35 -12.85 20.25
CA ASP A 105 10.40 -11.70 21.15
C ASP A 105 9.21 -10.77 20.86
N PHE A 106 8.73 -10.11 21.90
CA PHE A 106 7.72 -9.06 21.81
C PHE A 106 8.35 -7.80 21.20
N LEU A 107 7.79 -7.32 20.10
CA LEU A 107 8.31 -6.14 19.40
C LEU A 107 7.40 -4.94 19.70
N TYR A 108 7.98 -3.88 20.23
CA TYR A 108 7.35 -2.60 20.47
C TYR A 108 7.69 -1.57 19.39
N LEU A 109 6.67 -0.90 18.83
CA LEU A 109 6.83 0.36 18.08
C LEU A 109 6.42 1.54 18.97
N VAL A 110 7.22 2.60 18.95
CA VAL A 110 6.99 3.80 19.76
C VAL A 110 6.03 4.73 19.02
N ASN A 111 4.87 5.00 19.63
CA ASN A 111 3.90 5.96 19.09
C ASN A 111 4.52 7.35 18.95
N GLN A 112 4.05 8.09 17.95
CA GLN A 112 4.53 9.43 17.62
C GLN A 112 3.41 10.48 17.68
N ASP A 113 2.19 10.09 18.09
CA ASP A 113 1.01 10.96 18.04
C ASP A 113 0.77 11.77 19.34
N ASP A 114 -0.08 12.79 19.22
CA ASP A 114 -0.42 13.71 20.31
C ASP A 114 -1.25 13.05 21.44
N SER A 115 -1.66 11.77 21.28
CA SER A 115 -2.34 10.99 22.32
C SER A 115 -1.46 10.67 23.55
N GLY A 116 -0.19 11.11 23.46
CA GLY A 116 0.85 10.90 24.42
C GLY A 116 1.56 9.57 24.19
N LEU A 117 2.75 9.44 24.74
CA LEU A 117 3.50 8.17 24.80
C LEU A 117 2.89 7.17 25.81
N SER A 118 1.57 7.27 25.98
CA SER A 118 0.74 6.45 26.86
C SER A 118 0.56 5.03 26.30
N ASN A 119 0.85 4.82 25.02
CA ASN A 119 0.67 3.55 24.36
C ASN A 119 1.95 3.20 23.57
N LEU A 120 2.60 2.05 23.82
CA LEU A 120 3.41 1.43 22.77
C LEU A 120 2.57 0.41 22.03
N LEU A 121 2.85 0.26 20.75
CA LEU A 121 2.31 -0.84 19.98
C LEU A 121 3.08 -2.10 20.30
N GLY A 122 2.41 -3.11 20.86
CA GLY A 122 3.01 -4.42 21.07
C GLY A 122 2.66 -5.39 19.96
N LEU A 123 3.64 -5.77 19.16
CA LEU A 123 3.55 -6.83 18.14
C LEU A 123 3.96 -8.16 18.78
N ILE A 124 3.00 -9.07 18.85
CA ILE A 124 3.14 -10.41 19.42
C ILE A 124 3.09 -11.42 18.28
N SER A 125 4.11 -12.26 18.19
CA SER A 125 4.19 -13.34 17.21
C SER A 125 3.77 -14.71 17.77
N ASN A 126 3.63 -14.88 19.10
CA ASN A 126 3.36 -16.19 19.70
C ASN A 126 2.55 -16.10 21.01
N GLU A 127 1.54 -16.97 21.14
CA GLU A 127 0.64 -17.09 22.32
C GLU A 127 1.36 -17.54 23.60
N LYS A 128 2.60 -18.03 23.52
CA LYS A 128 3.37 -18.56 24.66
C LYS A 128 4.07 -17.49 25.50
N PHE A 129 3.44 -16.35 25.72
CA PHE A 129 3.91 -15.40 26.72
C PHE A 129 3.14 -15.60 28.04
N THR A 130 3.89 -15.86 29.12
CA THR A 130 3.40 -15.87 30.51
C THR A 130 3.21 -14.45 31.08
N PHE A 131 3.28 -13.44 30.21
CA PHE A 131 3.06 -12.04 30.57
C PHE A 131 1.55 -11.77 30.57
N ASP A 132 1.05 -11.04 31.56
CA ASP A 132 -0.36 -10.66 31.62
C ASP A 132 -0.63 -9.61 30.53
N LEU A 133 -0.89 -10.07 29.29
CA LEU A 133 -1.23 -9.23 28.13
C LEU A 133 -2.39 -8.29 28.46
N GLN A 134 -3.28 -8.73 29.35
CA GLN A 134 -4.36 -7.93 29.89
C GLN A 134 -3.83 -6.64 30.54
N ALA A 135 -2.75 -6.71 31.33
CA ALA A 135 -2.18 -5.53 31.99
C ALA A 135 -1.67 -4.48 30.99
N PHE A 136 -1.14 -4.88 29.83
CA PHE A 136 -0.75 -3.91 28.79
C PHE A 136 -1.96 -3.31 28.08
N ASN A 137 -2.98 -4.12 27.79
CA ASN A 137 -4.23 -3.62 27.20
C ASN A 137 -4.94 -2.65 28.15
N ASP A 138 -4.97 -2.95 29.45
CA ASP A 138 -5.53 -2.10 30.51
C ASP A 138 -4.76 -0.77 30.65
N LEU A 139 -3.47 -0.80 30.30
CA LEU A 139 -2.59 0.38 30.21
C LEU A 139 -2.74 1.17 28.91
N GLY A 140 -3.63 0.77 27.99
CA GLY A 140 -3.90 1.44 26.72
C GLY A 140 -3.04 0.99 25.53
N PHE A 141 -2.12 0.03 25.74
CA PHE A 141 -1.25 -0.46 24.67
C PHE A 141 -2.10 -1.13 23.59
N THR A 142 -1.86 -0.73 22.34
CA THR A 142 -2.45 -1.45 21.21
C THR A 142 -1.64 -2.73 21.03
N LEU A 143 -2.23 -3.84 21.42
CA LEU A 143 -1.63 -5.16 21.23
C LEU A 143 -2.08 -5.75 19.90
N LEU A 144 -1.11 -6.12 19.09
CA LEU A 144 -1.28 -6.82 17.83
C LEU A 144 -0.67 -8.20 17.93
N SER A 145 -1.51 -9.20 18.16
CA SER A 145 -1.14 -10.59 17.95
C SER A 145 -1.17 -10.87 16.46
N TRP A 146 -0.01 -10.78 15.81
CA TRP A 146 0.13 -11.06 14.38
C TRP A 146 -0.43 -12.44 14.07
N ASP A 147 -0.07 -13.43 14.89
CA ASP A 147 -0.37 -14.83 14.62
C ASP A 147 -1.85 -15.16 14.88
N GLU A 148 -2.46 -14.72 16.00
CA GLU A 148 -3.89 -14.94 16.24
C GLU A 148 -4.77 -14.13 15.30
N GLN A 149 -4.45 -12.86 15.06
CA GLN A 149 -5.27 -12.01 14.19
C GLN A 149 -5.13 -12.43 12.73
N MET A 150 -3.93 -12.76 12.25
CA MET A 150 -3.76 -13.32 10.91
C MET A 150 -4.37 -14.71 10.80
N LYS A 151 -4.28 -15.59 11.80
CA LYS A 151 -4.98 -16.89 11.76
C LYS A 151 -6.49 -16.75 11.81
N ALA A 152 -7.04 -15.88 12.68
CA ALA A 152 -8.46 -15.61 12.77
C ALA A 152 -8.99 -14.97 11.47
N ARG A 153 -8.24 -14.02 10.91
CA ARG A 153 -8.53 -13.39 9.62
C ARG A 153 -8.38 -14.37 8.47
N HIS A 154 -7.27 -15.10 8.36
CA HIS A 154 -7.08 -16.11 7.31
C HIS A 154 -8.14 -17.20 7.43
N LYS A 155 -8.59 -17.54 8.63
CA LYS A 155 -9.73 -18.43 8.86
C LYS A 155 -11.04 -17.76 8.45
N ALA A 156 -11.27 -16.48 8.76
CA ALA A 156 -12.46 -15.74 8.38
C ALA A 156 -12.55 -15.58 6.86
N ILE A 157 -11.48 -15.12 6.20
CA ILE A 157 -11.32 -15.05 4.75
C ILE A 157 -11.44 -16.45 4.16
N ALA A 158 -10.69 -17.46 4.61
CA ALA A 158 -10.85 -18.81 4.08
C ALA A 158 -12.25 -19.38 4.32
N THR A 159 -12.98 -18.96 5.36
CA THR A 159 -14.36 -19.38 5.62
C THR A 159 -15.34 -18.62 4.73
N GLU A 160 -15.19 -17.31 4.57
CA GLU A 160 -15.96 -16.48 3.64
C GLU A 160 -15.76 -16.95 2.20
N TRP A 161 -14.51 -17.23 1.83
CA TRP A 161 -14.14 -17.85 0.56
C TRP A 161 -14.68 -19.28 0.48
N LYS A 162 -14.60 -20.13 1.52
CA LYS A 162 -15.27 -21.44 1.49
C LYS A 162 -16.79 -21.32 1.32
N VAL A 163 -17.43 -20.33 1.92
CA VAL A 163 -18.87 -20.05 1.80
C VAL A 163 -19.21 -19.52 0.40
N LEU A 164 -18.35 -18.71 -0.20
CA LEU A 164 -18.45 -18.26 -1.59
C LEU A 164 -18.18 -19.39 -2.60
N PHE A 165 -17.45 -20.45 -2.20
CA PHE A 165 -17.04 -21.58 -3.03
C PHE A 165 -17.91 -22.84 -2.89
N ILE A 166 -18.83 -22.88 -1.92
CA ILE A 166 -19.87 -23.92 -1.84
C ILE A 166 -21.04 -23.49 -2.72
N ASP A 167 -21.48 -24.42 -3.58
CA ASP A 167 -22.59 -24.37 -4.56
C ASP A 167 -23.61 -23.20 -4.35
N PRO A 168 -23.86 -22.35 -5.38
CA PRO A 168 -24.85 -21.28 -5.32
C PRO A 168 -26.24 -21.75 -4.85
N CYS A 169 -26.57 -23.03 -5.10
CA CYS A 169 -27.83 -23.61 -4.66
C CYS A 169 -27.93 -23.67 -3.13
N ILE A 170 -26.83 -23.92 -2.41
CA ILE A 170 -26.82 -23.92 -0.94
C ILE A 170 -26.89 -22.49 -0.41
N HIS A 171 -26.31 -21.50 -1.11
CA HIS A 171 -26.45 -20.09 -0.74
C HIS A 171 -27.92 -19.66 -0.74
N ILE A 172 -28.71 -20.09 -1.74
CA ILE A 172 -30.16 -19.83 -1.80
C ILE A 172 -30.91 -20.58 -0.69
N THR A 173 -30.60 -21.86 -0.42
CA THR A 173 -31.29 -22.61 0.64
C THR A 173 -30.95 -22.10 2.05
N TYR A 174 -29.73 -21.60 2.28
CA TYR A 174 -29.31 -20.98 3.54
C TYR A 174 -29.95 -19.60 3.74
N ILE A 175 -30.12 -18.83 2.65
CA ILE A 175 -30.80 -17.53 2.63
C ILE A 175 -32.31 -17.67 2.86
N TRP A 176 -32.94 -18.74 2.34
CA TRP A 176 -34.39 -18.92 2.46
C TRP A 176 -34.82 -19.57 3.79
N LYS A 177 -33.99 -20.44 4.40
CA LYS A 177 -34.27 -21.01 5.73
C LYS A 177 -34.01 -20.08 6.90
N CYS A 178 -33.14 -19.07 6.73
CA CYS A 178 -32.90 -18.05 7.74
C CYS A 178 -33.52 -16.73 7.28
N GLY A 179 -34.76 -16.45 7.70
CA GLY A 179 -35.44 -15.17 7.49
C GLY A 179 -34.76 -13.99 8.21
N GLY A 180 -33.53 -13.64 7.81
CA GLY A 180 -32.66 -12.68 8.49
C GLY A 180 -31.39 -12.32 7.71
N CYS A 181 -31.45 -12.25 6.37
CA CYS A 181 -30.26 -12.03 5.53
C CYS A 181 -29.78 -10.57 5.45
N LYS A 182 -30.64 -9.57 5.73
CA LYS A 182 -30.17 -8.18 5.88
C LYS A 182 -29.18 -8.06 7.04
N ALA A 183 -29.50 -8.64 8.20
CA ALA A 183 -28.66 -8.56 9.39
C ALA A 183 -27.28 -9.22 9.24
N LYS A 184 -27.12 -10.28 8.42
CA LYS A 184 -25.82 -10.95 8.21
C LYS A 184 -24.91 -10.21 7.21
N ALA A 185 -25.48 -9.66 6.13
CA ALA A 185 -24.71 -8.86 5.17
C ALA A 185 -24.33 -7.49 5.75
N ASP A 186 -25.23 -6.88 6.53
CA ASP A 186 -24.94 -5.65 7.26
C ASP A 186 -23.85 -5.87 8.33
N ASN A 187 -23.87 -7.02 9.03
CA ASN A 187 -22.81 -7.40 9.99
C ASN A 187 -21.45 -7.72 9.34
N SER A 188 -21.40 -8.22 8.10
CA SER A 188 -20.10 -8.50 7.44
C SER A 188 -19.47 -7.21 6.92
N LYS A 189 -20.29 -6.28 6.42
CA LYS A 189 -19.80 -4.97 5.98
C LYS A 189 -19.37 -4.10 7.16
N SER A 190 -20.07 -4.17 8.30
CA SER A 190 -19.67 -3.45 9.52
C SER A 190 -18.34 -3.98 10.08
N THR A 191 -18.12 -5.30 10.08
CA THR A 191 -16.87 -5.89 10.59
C THR A 191 -15.64 -5.55 9.72
N GLU A 192 -15.79 -5.44 8.40
CA GLU A 192 -14.69 -5.02 7.52
C GLU A 192 -14.32 -3.54 7.71
N ILE A 193 -15.32 -2.66 7.86
CA ILE A 193 -15.12 -1.24 8.17
C ILE A 193 -14.43 -1.08 9.54
N GLU A 194 -14.89 -1.80 10.57
CA GLU A 194 -14.27 -1.80 11.89
C GLU A 194 -12.81 -2.26 11.86
N GLU A 195 -12.50 -3.31 11.09
CA GLU A 195 -11.13 -3.80 10.93
C GLU A 195 -10.25 -2.79 10.19
N LYS A 196 -10.77 -2.18 9.12
CA LYS A 196 -10.05 -1.14 8.37
C LYS A 196 -9.82 0.11 9.23
N ASP A 197 -10.76 0.46 10.10
CA ASP A 197 -10.61 1.56 11.07
C ASP A 197 -9.50 1.27 12.08
N LYS A 198 -9.49 0.08 12.70
CA LYS A 198 -8.43 -0.36 13.63
C LYS A 198 -7.04 -0.27 13.01
N ARG A 199 -6.90 -0.69 11.75
CA ARG A 199 -5.64 -0.65 11.01
C ARG A 199 -5.22 0.75 10.61
N THR A 200 -6.18 1.60 10.31
CA THR A 200 -5.89 3.02 10.04
C THR A 200 -5.41 3.70 11.31
N GLU A 201 -6.07 3.43 12.43
CA GLU A 201 -5.71 3.97 13.75
C GLU A 201 -4.29 3.55 14.15
N LEU A 202 -3.96 2.29 13.89
CA LEU A 202 -2.61 1.76 14.06
C LEU A 202 -1.56 2.58 13.28
N LEU A 203 -1.80 2.77 11.98
CA LEU A 203 -0.88 3.52 11.14
C LEU A 203 -0.74 4.98 11.61
N PHE A 204 -1.86 5.61 12.00
CA PHE A 204 -1.88 6.98 12.49
C PHE A 204 -1.05 7.17 13.77
N ARG A 205 -1.14 6.24 14.71
CA ARG A 205 -0.35 6.29 15.95
C ARG A 205 1.16 6.27 15.70
N ILE A 206 1.60 5.48 14.71
CA ILE A 206 3.03 5.30 14.39
C ILE A 206 3.56 6.45 13.54
N VAL A 207 2.75 6.95 12.61
CA VAL A 207 3.12 8.11 11.77
C VAL A 207 3.04 9.41 12.58
N GLY A 208 2.28 9.45 13.67
CA GLY A 208 2.17 10.62 14.54
C GLY A 208 1.05 11.57 14.14
N THR A 209 -0.07 11.02 13.66
CA THR A 209 -1.23 11.82 13.26
C THR A 209 -1.89 12.48 14.46
N LYS A 210 -2.09 13.79 14.39
CA LYS A 210 -2.81 14.53 15.43
C LYS A 210 -4.23 13.99 15.62
N GLU A 211 -4.64 13.75 16.86
CA GLU A 211 -5.96 13.20 17.21
C GLU A 211 -7.11 14.01 16.57
N THR A 212 -6.99 15.34 16.58
CA THR A 212 -7.97 16.27 16.00
C THR A 212 -8.15 16.13 14.50
N LEU A 213 -7.17 15.57 13.78
CA LEU A 213 -7.20 15.39 12.34
C LEU A 213 -7.62 13.98 11.92
N LYS A 214 -7.48 12.97 12.81
CA LYS A 214 -7.70 11.55 12.46
C LYS A 214 -9.06 11.31 11.79
N THR A 215 -10.14 11.84 12.33
CA THR A 215 -11.49 11.66 11.77
C THR A 215 -11.61 12.22 10.36
N LYS A 216 -11.09 13.44 10.13
CA LYS A 216 -11.14 14.08 8.82
C LYS A 216 -10.36 13.26 7.79
N ILE A 217 -9.15 12.85 8.13
CA ILE A 217 -8.28 12.06 7.26
C ILE A 217 -8.91 10.69 6.97
N LYS A 218 -9.51 10.01 7.95
CA LYS A 218 -10.24 8.75 7.73
C LYS A 218 -11.33 8.91 6.68
N VAL A 219 -12.07 10.01 6.74
CA VAL A 219 -13.17 10.28 5.80
C VAL A 219 -12.64 10.62 4.41
N GLU A 220 -11.56 11.40 4.31
CA GLU A 220 -10.89 11.71 3.05
C GLU A 220 -10.30 10.46 2.39
N LEU A 221 -9.71 9.54 3.17
CA LEU A 221 -9.11 8.31 2.64
C LEU A 221 -10.15 7.26 2.28
N TRP A 222 -11.09 6.99 3.19
CA TRP A 222 -11.94 5.80 3.13
C TRP A 222 -13.40 6.10 2.81
N GLY A 223 -13.82 7.36 2.92
CA GLY A 223 -15.16 7.83 2.64
C GLY A 223 -16.04 8.01 3.87
N MET A 224 -17.27 8.46 3.61
CA MET A 224 -18.27 8.88 4.62
C MET A 224 -18.67 7.79 5.63
N GLU A 225 -18.43 6.51 5.31
CA GLU A 225 -18.74 5.37 6.18
C GLU A 225 -17.94 5.42 7.51
N PHE A 226 -16.87 6.21 7.56
CA PHE A 226 -16.03 6.43 8.74
C PHE A 226 -16.35 7.73 9.51
N MET A 227 -17.43 8.45 9.13
CA MET A 227 -17.87 9.63 9.85
C MET A 227 -18.58 9.24 11.16
N PRO A 228 -18.22 9.85 12.31
CA PRO A 228 -19.02 9.73 13.50
C PRO A 228 -20.37 10.43 13.30
N ASN A 229 -21.43 9.81 13.82
CA ASN A 229 -22.77 10.41 13.84
C ASN A 229 -22.66 11.79 14.49
N GLN A 230 -22.99 12.86 13.75
CA GLN A 230 -23.09 14.30 14.14
C GLN A 230 -22.11 15.26 13.44
N MET A 231 -21.10 14.83 12.68
CA MET A 231 -20.27 15.76 11.90
C MET A 231 -20.85 16.03 10.50
N LYS A 232 -20.96 17.30 10.12
CA LYS A 232 -21.14 17.73 8.73
C LYS A 232 -19.81 18.29 8.23
N ILE A 233 -19.21 17.62 7.24
CA ILE A 233 -18.07 18.16 6.51
C ILE A 233 -18.61 18.51 5.11
N GLU A 234 -18.55 19.78 4.73
CA GLU A 234 -18.94 20.25 3.40
C GLU A 234 -17.77 20.08 2.42
N ASN A 235 -18.05 19.68 1.17
CA ASN A 235 -17.07 19.44 0.10
C ASN A 235 -15.99 18.40 0.42
N ILE A 236 -16.37 17.12 0.53
CA ILE A 236 -15.41 16.01 0.55
C ILE A 236 -15.34 15.42 -0.87
N ASP A 237 -14.15 15.47 -1.47
CA ASP A 237 -13.83 14.58 -2.58
C ASP A 237 -13.82 13.14 -2.04
N ILE A 238 -14.74 12.31 -2.54
CA ILE A 238 -14.87 10.92 -2.08
C ILE A 238 -13.57 10.17 -2.41
N GLY A 239 -12.91 9.70 -1.36
CA GLY A 239 -11.53 9.23 -1.36
C GLY A 239 -11.15 8.26 -2.47
N GLU A 240 -10.06 8.60 -3.15
CA GLU A 240 -9.36 7.78 -4.14
C GLU A 240 -8.99 6.38 -3.60
N PHE A 241 -9.01 6.18 -2.26
CA PHE A 241 -8.51 5.01 -1.55
C PHE A 241 -9.56 4.12 -0.89
N ARG A 242 -10.86 4.39 -1.14
CA ARG A 242 -11.96 3.57 -0.59
C ARG A 242 -11.75 2.06 -0.76
N TYR A 243 -11.27 1.65 -1.93
CA TYR A 243 -11.05 0.25 -2.32
C TYR A 243 -9.62 -0.25 -2.10
N TYR A 244 -8.77 0.52 -1.42
CA TYR A 244 -7.45 0.04 -1.07
C TYR A 244 -7.52 -0.96 0.10
N VAL A 245 -6.77 -2.04 -0.01
CA VAL A 245 -6.67 -3.09 1.01
C VAL A 245 -5.51 -2.78 1.95
N LEU A 246 -5.81 -2.30 3.14
CA LEU A 246 -4.81 -2.06 4.18
C LEU A 246 -4.44 -3.37 4.89
N THR A 247 -3.59 -4.20 4.28
CA THR A 247 -3.06 -5.42 4.91
C THR A 247 -2.00 -5.07 5.96
N TYR A 248 -1.72 -5.98 6.89
CA TYR A 248 -0.62 -5.77 7.83
C TYR A 248 0.73 -5.67 7.12
N ASP A 249 0.95 -6.45 6.06
CA ASP A 249 2.13 -6.33 5.20
C ASP A 249 2.29 -4.91 4.64
N ASN A 250 1.21 -4.32 4.10
CA ASN A 250 1.23 -2.95 3.63
C ASN A 250 1.49 -1.94 4.75
N ILE A 251 0.89 -2.13 5.93
CA ILE A 251 1.13 -1.27 7.09
C ILE A 251 2.62 -1.29 7.48
N LEU A 252 3.25 -2.46 7.52
CA LEU A 252 4.67 -2.57 7.85
C LEU A 252 5.57 -1.93 6.79
N LYS A 253 5.25 -2.13 5.51
CA LYS A 253 5.92 -1.46 4.40
C LYS A 253 5.82 0.06 4.55
N MET A 254 4.62 0.58 4.80
CA MET A 254 4.40 2.02 5.00
C MET A 254 5.18 2.56 6.20
N ILE A 255 5.07 1.90 7.36
CA ILE A 255 5.79 2.28 8.58
C ILE A 255 7.28 2.33 8.32
N ALA A 256 7.83 1.32 7.67
CA ALA A 256 9.25 1.27 7.49
C ALA A 256 9.79 2.27 6.44
N ILE A 257 9.02 2.53 5.38
CA ILE A 257 9.34 3.62 4.46
C ILE A 257 9.29 4.94 5.23
N TYR A 258 8.25 5.19 6.02
CA TYR A 258 8.12 6.38 6.87
C TYR A 258 9.31 6.57 7.81
N LEU A 259 9.69 5.51 8.53
CA LEU A 259 10.82 5.56 9.48
C LEU A 259 12.15 5.85 8.78
N ARG A 260 12.35 5.36 7.55
CA ARG A 260 13.54 5.69 6.75
C ARG A 260 13.53 7.14 6.25
N ILE A 261 12.36 7.68 5.91
CA ILE A 261 12.19 9.10 5.58
C ILE A 261 12.57 9.96 6.79
N GLN A 262 12.07 9.63 7.99
CA GLN A 262 12.39 10.33 9.23
C GLN A 262 13.88 10.27 9.59
N SER A 263 14.56 9.18 9.25
CA SER A 263 16.01 9.03 9.47
C SER A 263 16.87 9.57 8.31
N ASN A 264 16.28 10.17 7.28
CA ASN A 264 17.01 10.60 6.08
C ASN A 264 17.91 9.48 5.53
N THR A 265 17.34 8.28 5.41
CA THR A 265 18.02 7.10 4.85
C THR A 265 17.46 6.86 3.45
N PRO A 266 18.32 6.64 2.43
CA PRO A 266 17.88 6.32 1.08
C PRO A 266 16.91 5.13 1.02
N ILE A 267 15.92 5.22 0.13
CA ILE A 267 14.84 4.24 0.00
C ILE A 267 14.80 3.75 -1.44
N ILE A 268 15.16 2.49 -1.63
CA ILE A 268 15.12 1.82 -2.93
C ILE A 268 14.28 0.55 -2.78
N LEU A 269 13.08 0.54 -3.37
CA LEU A 269 12.14 -0.56 -3.31
C LEU A 269 12.30 -1.45 -4.55
N MET A 270 12.85 -2.64 -4.36
CA MET A 270 12.97 -3.65 -5.41
C MET A 270 11.78 -4.61 -5.35
N GLY A 271 11.17 -4.91 -6.48
CA GLY A 271 10.14 -5.94 -6.53
C GLY A 271 9.60 -6.16 -7.93
N GLU A 272 8.85 -7.23 -8.12
CA GLU A 272 8.23 -7.57 -9.41
C GLU A 272 7.24 -6.50 -9.89
N THR A 273 6.94 -6.50 -11.19
CA THR A 273 5.84 -5.67 -11.70
C THR A 273 4.51 -6.12 -11.09
N GLY A 274 3.68 -5.17 -10.66
CA GLY A 274 2.36 -5.47 -10.08
C GLY A 274 2.38 -5.95 -8.62
N CYS A 275 3.52 -5.93 -7.91
CA CYS A 275 3.54 -6.25 -6.48
C CYS A 275 3.03 -5.11 -5.56
N GLY A 276 2.63 -3.97 -6.13
CA GLY A 276 1.98 -2.88 -5.40
C GLY A 276 2.88 -1.72 -4.97
N LYS A 277 4.15 -1.64 -5.42
CA LYS A 277 5.09 -0.54 -5.08
C LYS A 277 4.48 0.84 -5.36
N THR A 278 4.07 1.06 -6.61
CA THR A 278 3.51 2.32 -7.08
C THR A 278 2.19 2.65 -6.39
N SER A 279 1.34 1.65 -6.18
CA SER A 279 0.09 1.80 -5.42
C SER A 279 0.38 2.23 -4.00
N LEU A 280 1.27 1.54 -3.27
CA LEU A 280 1.58 1.86 -1.87
C LEU A 280 2.15 3.27 -1.69
N ILE A 281 3.04 3.71 -2.58
CA ILE A 281 3.64 5.04 -2.49
C ILE A 281 2.67 6.15 -2.92
N LYS A 282 2.02 5.99 -4.08
CA LYS A 282 1.14 7.03 -4.64
C LYS A 282 -0.19 7.11 -3.90
N GLN A 283 -0.75 5.97 -3.50
CA GLN A 283 -2.09 5.88 -2.94
C GLN A 283 -2.10 6.01 -1.42
N ASP A 284 -1.10 5.49 -0.71
CA ASP A 284 -1.18 5.45 0.76
C ASP A 284 -0.18 6.38 1.41
N LEU A 285 1.11 6.16 1.17
CA LEU A 285 2.12 6.80 2.01
C LEU A 285 2.16 8.31 1.79
N ARG A 286 2.08 8.79 0.54
CA ARG A 286 2.13 10.23 0.27
C ARG A 286 0.96 10.96 0.91
N ASP A 287 -0.27 10.48 0.76
CA ASP A 287 -1.44 11.22 1.22
C ASP A 287 -1.74 10.99 2.70
N ILE A 288 -1.45 9.81 3.24
CA ILE A 288 -1.45 9.57 4.70
C ILE A 288 -0.37 10.44 5.34
N VAL A 289 0.88 10.38 4.88
CA VAL A 289 1.96 11.14 5.51
C VAL A 289 1.80 12.64 5.25
N LYS A 290 1.31 13.10 4.09
CA LYS A 290 0.91 14.50 3.93
C LYS A 290 -0.19 14.92 4.88
N ALA A 291 -1.20 14.09 5.09
CA ALA A 291 -2.30 14.39 5.99
C ALA A 291 -1.84 14.41 7.46
N CYS A 292 -0.81 13.62 7.80
CA CYS A 292 -0.25 13.50 9.15
C CYS A 292 0.85 14.52 9.46
N VAL A 293 1.76 14.78 8.51
CA VAL A 293 3.01 15.57 8.67
C VAL A 293 2.84 17.01 8.24
N ASN A 294 1.95 17.32 7.29
CA ASN A 294 1.49 18.69 7.19
C ASN A 294 0.65 18.94 8.45
N LYS A 295 1.24 19.65 9.40
CA LYS A 295 0.49 20.61 10.20
C LYS A 295 -0.47 21.29 9.25
N TRP A 296 -1.73 20.83 9.23
CA TRP A 296 -2.83 21.53 8.60
C TRP A 296 -2.97 22.83 9.38
N GLU A 297 -2.12 23.79 9.06
CA GLU A 297 -1.98 25.08 9.74
C GLU A 297 -2.99 26.10 9.19
N GLU A 298 -4.10 25.60 8.65
CA GLU A 298 -5.21 26.43 8.16
C GLU A 298 -6.37 26.54 9.16
N ASP A 299 -6.58 25.58 10.07
CA ASP A 299 -7.74 25.63 10.98
C ASP A 299 -7.41 26.20 12.38
N GLY A 300 -6.15 26.11 12.84
CA GLY A 300 -5.73 26.67 14.14
C GLY A 300 -5.62 28.19 14.18
N LYS A 301 -5.44 28.84 13.03
CA LYS A 301 -5.36 30.31 12.94
C LYS A 301 -6.74 30.99 12.96
N ARG A 302 -7.82 30.26 12.66
CA ARG A 302 -9.17 30.81 12.62
C ARG A 302 -9.76 31.02 14.03
N ILE A 303 -9.47 30.10 14.96
CA ILE A 303 -9.98 30.15 16.33
C ILE A 303 -9.23 31.19 17.18
N ALA A 304 -7.92 31.37 16.97
CA ALA A 304 -7.13 32.37 17.71
C ALA A 304 -7.39 33.82 17.24
N MET A 305 -7.76 34.02 15.96
CA MET A 305 -8.05 35.37 15.44
C MET A 305 -9.46 35.86 15.80
N GLU A 306 -10.45 34.97 15.96
CA GLU A 306 -11.81 35.37 16.33
C GLU A 306 -11.90 35.84 17.80
N GLU A 307 -11.17 35.21 18.73
CA GLU A 307 -11.12 35.64 20.14
C GLU A 307 -10.34 36.95 20.36
N GLU A 308 -9.32 37.23 19.53
CA GLU A 308 -8.55 38.48 19.61
C GLU A 308 -9.24 39.65 18.90
N GLU A 309 -10.00 39.38 17.82
CA GLU A 309 -10.85 40.39 17.17
C GLU A 309 -12.02 40.83 18.05
N GLU A 310 -12.66 39.94 18.81
CA GLU A 310 -13.74 40.31 19.75
C GLU A 310 -13.21 41.14 20.93
N ARG A 311 -12.00 40.84 21.42
CA ARG A 311 -11.30 41.64 22.44
C ARG A 311 -10.85 43.01 21.92
N LYS A 312 -10.47 43.11 20.65
CA LYS A 312 -10.10 44.39 20.01
C LYS A 312 -11.33 45.25 19.69
N LYS A 313 -12.44 44.66 19.25
CA LYS A 313 -13.71 45.38 18.99
C LYS A 313 -14.28 46.04 20.26
N LYS A 314 -14.22 45.37 21.42
CA LYS A 314 -14.66 45.94 22.71
C LYS A 314 -13.76 47.05 23.26
N LYS A 315 -12.49 47.13 22.85
CA LYS A 315 -11.53 48.16 23.30
C LYS A 315 -11.47 49.41 22.41
N ILE A 316 -12.11 49.37 21.24
CA ILE A 316 -12.01 50.43 20.22
C ILE A 316 -13.19 51.42 20.26
N GLU A 317 -14.23 51.14 21.06
CA GLU A 317 -15.42 51.98 21.13
C GLU A 317 -15.33 53.15 22.13
N GLU A 318 -14.30 53.20 22.99
CA GLU A 318 -14.19 54.21 24.06
C GLU A 318 -13.17 55.35 23.83
N GLU A 319 -12.31 55.34 22.80
CA GLU A 319 -11.33 56.43 22.60
C GLU A 319 -11.33 56.98 21.18
N LYS A 320 -12.46 57.57 20.79
CA LYS A 320 -12.55 58.47 19.63
C LYS A 320 -12.38 59.93 20.06
N LYS A 321 -11.12 60.39 20.14
CA LYS A 321 -10.69 61.76 19.84
C LYS A 321 -9.16 61.79 19.67
N GLU A 322 -8.69 62.46 18.61
CA GLU A 322 -7.29 62.73 18.22
C GLU A 322 -6.45 61.59 17.61
N ASN A 323 -6.28 61.60 16.28
CA ASN A 323 -5.03 62.00 15.60
C ASN A 323 -4.92 61.44 14.17
N GLU A 324 -4.77 62.33 13.19
CA GLU A 324 -4.39 62.00 11.80
C GLU A 324 -2.98 61.37 11.72
N GLU A 325 -2.10 61.68 12.69
CA GLU A 325 -0.76 61.08 12.86
C GLU A 325 -0.82 59.59 13.28
N LYS A 326 -1.83 59.19 14.06
CA LYS A 326 -2.07 57.78 14.45
C LYS A 326 -2.51 56.95 13.24
N ASN A 327 -3.30 57.52 12.32
CA ASN A 327 -3.77 56.83 11.12
C ASN A 327 -2.62 56.52 10.14
N ARG A 328 -1.59 57.38 10.03
CA ARG A 328 -0.40 57.11 9.23
C ARG A 328 0.43 55.96 9.81
N LYS A 329 0.73 56.00 11.12
CA LYS A 329 1.47 54.93 11.81
C LYS A 329 0.73 53.59 11.81
N LYS A 330 -0.60 53.61 11.86
CA LYS A 330 -1.44 52.41 11.74
C LYS A 330 -1.33 51.77 10.36
N ARG A 331 -1.42 52.56 9.28
CA ARG A 331 -1.25 52.06 7.90
C ARG A 331 0.14 51.46 7.65
N GLU A 332 1.19 52.11 8.15
CA GLU A 332 2.56 51.58 8.05
C GLU A 332 2.76 50.27 8.83
N ALA A 333 2.09 50.12 9.98
CA ALA A 333 2.12 48.87 10.75
C ALA A 333 1.34 47.75 10.03
N GLU A 334 0.19 48.06 9.44
CA GLU A 334 -0.61 47.11 8.64
C GLU A 334 0.14 46.63 7.39
N GLU A 335 0.84 47.51 6.67
CA GLU A 335 1.69 47.12 5.53
C GLU A 335 2.90 46.27 5.95
N LYS A 336 3.54 46.60 7.09
CA LYS A 336 4.63 45.78 7.64
C LYS A 336 4.14 44.41 8.06
N MET A 337 2.95 44.30 8.66
CA MET A 337 2.35 43.01 8.99
C MET A 337 2.01 42.21 7.73
N LYS A 338 1.39 42.81 6.72
CA LYS A 338 1.12 42.13 5.44
C LYS A 338 2.39 41.61 4.78
N LYS A 339 3.45 42.42 4.73
CA LYS A 339 4.75 41.99 4.19
C LYS A 339 5.38 40.86 5.03
N MET A 340 5.23 40.91 6.36
CA MET A 340 5.72 39.85 7.25
C MET A 340 4.90 38.56 7.09
N GLU A 341 3.58 38.66 6.87
CA GLU A 341 2.71 37.53 6.55
C GLU A 341 3.02 36.94 5.18
N GLU A 342 3.23 37.76 4.15
CA GLU A 342 3.66 37.28 2.83
C GLU A 342 5.04 36.61 2.88
N MET A 343 5.97 37.16 3.65
CA MET A 343 7.28 36.53 3.88
C MET A 343 7.14 35.23 4.66
N LYS A 344 6.32 35.17 5.71
CA LYS A 344 6.03 33.94 6.46
C LYS A 344 5.33 32.90 5.60
N LYS A 345 4.41 33.31 4.72
CA LYS A 345 3.71 32.42 3.79
C LYS A 345 4.67 31.86 2.74
N LYS A 346 5.51 32.71 2.13
CA LYS A 346 6.56 32.26 1.20
C LYS A 346 7.60 31.37 1.88
N GLN A 347 7.93 31.62 3.14
CA GLN A 347 8.82 30.78 3.93
C GLN A 347 8.15 29.43 4.24
N SER A 348 6.90 29.42 4.68
CA SER A 348 6.08 28.22 4.90
C SER A 348 5.89 27.38 3.64
N GLU A 349 5.73 28.00 2.47
CA GLU A 349 5.65 27.31 1.18
C GLU A 349 7.00 26.69 0.77
N ARG A 350 8.14 27.31 1.15
CA ARG A 350 9.50 26.78 0.93
C ARG A 350 9.87 25.68 1.93
N ASP A 351 9.31 25.71 3.13
CA ASP A 351 9.51 24.70 4.18
C ASP A 351 8.60 23.48 3.99
N ARG A 352 7.83 23.42 2.89
CA ARG A 352 6.91 22.33 2.59
C ARG A 352 7.69 21.10 2.12
N GLU A 353 7.46 19.98 2.80
CA GLU A 353 8.07 18.71 2.44
C GLU A 353 7.53 18.23 1.08
N GLN A 354 8.43 17.93 0.13
CA GLN A 354 8.09 17.45 -1.20
C GLN A 354 8.64 16.05 -1.40
N TRP A 355 7.77 15.14 -1.85
CA TRP A 355 8.15 13.75 -2.08
C TRP A 355 8.23 13.48 -3.58
N ILE A 356 9.36 12.93 -4.01
CA ILE A 356 9.63 12.52 -5.38
C ILE A 356 9.72 11.00 -5.40
N PHE A 357 8.82 10.37 -6.15
CA PHE A 357 8.85 8.93 -6.40
C PHE A 357 9.37 8.66 -7.81
N LEU A 358 10.52 8.00 -7.90
CA LEU A 358 11.13 7.56 -9.14
C LEU A 358 10.82 6.07 -9.32
N ASP A 359 9.96 5.73 -10.28
CA ASP A 359 9.61 4.35 -10.57
C ASP A 359 10.54 3.78 -11.65
N GLU A 360 10.79 2.48 -11.57
CA GLU A 360 11.62 1.72 -12.52
C GLU A 360 12.98 2.37 -12.84
N ILE A 361 13.67 2.91 -11.82
CA ILE A 361 14.91 3.69 -11.99
C ILE A 361 16.00 2.96 -12.79
N ASN A 362 16.01 1.64 -12.72
CA ASN A 362 17.00 0.82 -13.38
C ASN A 362 16.68 0.47 -14.83
N THR A 363 15.61 1.02 -15.40
CA THR A 363 15.41 1.02 -16.86
C THR A 363 16.32 2.04 -17.56
N SER A 364 16.81 3.04 -16.83
CA SER A 364 17.77 4.02 -17.34
C SER A 364 19.21 3.49 -17.28
N PRO A 365 20.03 3.73 -18.31
CA PRO A 365 21.47 3.45 -18.25
C PRO A 365 22.21 4.39 -17.29
N ASP A 366 21.62 5.54 -16.93
CA ASP A 366 22.24 6.59 -16.09
C ASP A 366 22.16 6.29 -14.58
N ILE A 367 22.41 5.03 -14.19
CA ILE A 367 22.38 4.58 -12.79
C ILE A 367 23.30 5.41 -11.88
N GLY A 368 24.43 5.90 -12.41
CA GLY A 368 25.35 6.76 -11.66
C GLY A 368 24.71 8.07 -11.17
N TRP A 369 23.96 8.75 -12.04
CA TRP A 369 23.22 9.97 -11.72
C TRP A 369 22.09 9.68 -10.72
N LEU A 370 21.39 8.57 -10.91
CA LEU A 370 20.32 8.14 -10.00
C LEU A 370 20.87 7.77 -8.62
N ASN A 371 22.06 7.19 -8.54
CA ASN A 371 22.75 6.94 -7.27
C ASN A 371 23.11 8.25 -6.57
N GLU A 372 23.62 9.25 -7.29
CA GLU A 372 23.88 10.56 -6.72
C GLU A 372 22.60 11.18 -6.13
N LEU A 373 21.53 11.18 -6.93
CA LEU A 373 20.23 11.73 -6.56
C LEU A 373 19.62 11.03 -5.34
N VAL A 374 19.59 9.69 -5.34
CA VAL A 374 18.88 8.88 -4.33
C VAL A 374 19.73 8.63 -3.08
N CYS A 375 21.01 8.27 -3.25
CA CYS A 375 21.86 7.85 -2.14
C CYS A 375 22.67 9.01 -1.54
N ASN A 376 23.23 9.89 -2.39
CA ASN A 376 24.04 11.02 -1.92
C ASN A 376 23.21 12.26 -1.62
N HIS A 377 21.97 12.33 -2.12
CA HIS A 377 21.08 13.48 -1.99
C HIS A 377 21.74 14.75 -2.57
N THR A 378 22.43 14.61 -3.69
CA THR A 378 23.04 15.69 -4.45
C THR A 378 22.63 15.62 -5.92
N LEU A 379 22.76 16.73 -6.64
CA LEU A 379 22.64 16.81 -8.08
C LEU A 379 23.77 17.69 -8.60
N ASP A 380 24.63 17.15 -9.47
CA ASP A 380 25.85 17.83 -9.94
C ASP A 380 26.75 18.30 -8.78
N GLY A 381 26.83 17.51 -7.71
CA GLY A 381 27.58 17.83 -6.49
C GLY A 381 26.91 18.87 -5.58
N VAL A 382 25.75 19.43 -5.97
CA VAL A 382 24.98 20.37 -5.16
C VAL A 382 24.01 19.62 -4.28
N LYS A 383 24.08 19.84 -2.96
CA LYS A 383 23.18 19.20 -1.99
C LYS A 383 21.73 19.61 -2.23
N ILE A 384 20.84 18.61 -2.26
CA ILE A 384 19.41 18.80 -2.38
C ILE A 384 18.85 19.28 -1.02
N PRO A 385 17.86 20.19 -0.99
CA PRO A 385 17.21 20.59 0.25
C PRO A 385 16.61 19.41 1.01
N GLU A 386 16.80 19.36 2.33
CA GLU A 386 16.31 18.27 3.21
C GLU A 386 14.78 18.08 3.18
N GLY A 387 14.04 19.12 2.77
CA GLY A 387 12.59 19.05 2.56
C GLY A 387 12.18 18.21 1.34
N ILE A 388 13.12 17.87 0.44
CA ILE A 388 12.85 17.00 -0.71
C ILE A 388 13.22 15.56 -0.34
N LYS A 389 12.20 14.70 -0.22
CA LYS A 389 12.37 13.27 0.03
C LYS A 389 12.29 12.51 -1.28
N ILE A 390 13.25 11.62 -1.51
CA ILE A 390 13.35 10.85 -2.74
C ILE A 390 13.15 9.37 -2.41
N ILE A 391 12.20 8.75 -3.09
CA ILE A 391 11.90 7.32 -2.99
C ILE A 391 12.10 6.74 -4.38
N ALA A 392 12.90 5.70 -4.51
CA ALA A 392 13.12 5.00 -5.77
C ALA A 392 12.50 3.60 -5.73
N ALA A 393 12.03 3.12 -6.89
CA ALA A 393 11.66 1.73 -7.10
C ALA A 393 12.37 1.16 -8.32
N CYS A 394 12.71 -0.12 -8.27
CA CYS A 394 13.40 -0.83 -9.33
C CYS A 394 12.82 -2.24 -9.52
N ASN A 395 13.02 -2.78 -10.71
CA ASN A 395 12.69 -4.18 -11.01
C ASN A 395 13.94 -5.06 -10.79
N PRO A 396 13.78 -6.32 -10.37
CA PRO A 396 14.93 -7.19 -10.13
C PRO A 396 15.69 -7.50 -11.43
N TYR A 397 17.02 -7.55 -11.36
CA TYR A 397 17.90 -7.97 -12.45
C TYR A 397 17.94 -9.50 -12.52
N ARG A 398 17.01 -10.08 -13.30
CA ARG A 398 16.87 -11.54 -13.47
C ARG A 398 16.96 -11.95 -14.93
N LYS A 399 17.73 -13.01 -15.20
CA LYS A 399 17.84 -13.60 -16.55
C LYS A 399 16.58 -14.38 -16.92
N ARG A 400 16.24 -14.40 -18.21
CA ARG A 400 15.20 -15.28 -18.74
C ARG A 400 15.75 -16.69 -18.89
N LYS A 401 14.87 -17.67 -18.76
CA LYS A 401 15.12 -19.02 -19.27
C LYS A 401 14.72 -19.03 -20.74
N LEU A 402 15.68 -18.81 -21.63
CA LEU A 402 15.48 -18.85 -23.08
C LEU A 402 15.80 -20.26 -23.61
N SER A 403 15.07 -20.70 -24.63
CA SER A 403 15.50 -21.80 -25.47
C SER A 403 16.72 -21.40 -26.32
N ALA A 404 17.47 -22.38 -26.84
CA ALA A 404 18.64 -22.10 -27.68
C ALA A 404 18.29 -21.27 -28.93
N GLU A 405 17.10 -21.50 -29.51
CA GLU A 405 16.59 -20.77 -30.67
C GLU A 405 16.26 -19.31 -30.33
N GLU A 406 15.64 -19.08 -29.16
CA GLU A 406 15.33 -17.72 -28.69
C GLU A 406 16.60 -16.93 -28.34
N ASP A 407 17.61 -17.58 -27.74
CA ASP A 407 18.88 -16.94 -27.38
C ASP A 407 19.66 -16.48 -28.62
N GLU A 408 19.65 -17.27 -29.70
CA GLU A 408 20.26 -16.90 -30.98
C GLU A 408 19.51 -15.74 -31.67
N LEU A 409 18.18 -15.78 -31.68
CA LEU A 409 17.34 -14.70 -32.24
C LEU A 409 17.51 -13.37 -31.51
N LEU A 410 17.81 -13.43 -30.21
CA LEU A 410 17.90 -12.29 -29.31
C LEU A 410 19.33 -11.83 -29.03
N ALA A 411 20.33 -12.50 -29.61
CA ALA A 411 21.76 -12.26 -29.34
C ALA A 411 22.22 -10.81 -29.55
N ASN A 412 21.57 -10.08 -30.45
CA ASN A 412 21.91 -8.68 -30.79
C ASN A 412 21.36 -7.66 -29.79
N ASP A 413 20.49 -8.05 -28.85
CA ASP A 413 19.91 -7.17 -27.84
C ASP A 413 20.30 -7.67 -26.44
N GLU A 414 21.38 -7.13 -25.87
CA GLU A 414 21.92 -7.61 -24.59
C GLU A 414 20.91 -7.56 -23.43
N LEU A 415 19.91 -6.67 -23.48
CA LEU A 415 18.90 -6.56 -22.43
C LEU A 415 17.77 -7.57 -22.59
N SER A 416 17.59 -8.15 -23.77
CA SER A 416 16.52 -9.11 -24.07
C SER A 416 16.68 -10.44 -23.35
N LYS A 417 17.92 -10.78 -22.94
CA LYS A 417 18.24 -11.94 -22.10
C LYS A 417 17.72 -11.81 -20.67
N TYR A 418 17.27 -10.62 -20.25
CA TYR A 418 16.72 -10.37 -18.93
C TYR A 418 15.19 -10.27 -18.96
N VAL A 419 14.55 -10.73 -17.88
CA VAL A 419 13.09 -10.68 -17.72
C VAL A 419 12.61 -9.24 -17.91
N TYR A 420 13.23 -8.33 -17.17
CA TYR A 420 13.07 -6.89 -17.28
C TYR A 420 14.24 -6.30 -18.07
N ARG A 421 13.95 -5.34 -18.96
CA ARG A 421 15.00 -4.58 -19.65
C ARG A 421 15.56 -3.53 -18.70
N VAL A 422 16.45 -3.97 -17.82
CA VAL A 422 17.02 -3.14 -16.76
C VAL A 422 18.52 -3.31 -16.63
N HIS A 423 19.16 -2.28 -16.11
CA HIS A 423 20.58 -2.21 -15.80
C HIS A 423 20.84 -2.63 -14.35
N PRO A 424 22.01 -3.22 -14.04
CA PRO A 424 22.37 -3.55 -12.68
C PRO A 424 22.55 -2.29 -11.82
N LEU A 425 22.15 -2.37 -10.55
CA LEU A 425 22.37 -1.28 -9.59
C LEU A 425 23.85 -1.17 -9.22
N CYS A 426 24.31 0.04 -8.86
CA CYS A 426 25.66 0.22 -8.31
C CYS A 426 25.74 -0.24 -6.84
N GLU A 427 26.96 -0.51 -6.36
CA GLU A 427 27.16 -1.08 -5.00
C GLU A 427 26.54 -0.23 -3.89
N THR A 428 26.66 1.09 -3.96
CA THR A 428 26.04 2.00 -2.98
C THR A 428 24.52 1.86 -2.93
N MET A 429 23.84 1.73 -4.08
CA MET A 429 22.40 1.53 -4.11
C MET A 429 22.00 0.20 -3.48
N LYS A 430 22.77 -0.87 -3.74
CA LYS A 430 22.53 -2.21 -3.16
C LYS A 430 22.54 -2.21 -1.64
N GLU A 431 23.28 -1.31 -0.99
CA GLU A 431 23.25 -1.14 0.47
C GLU A 431 21.87 -0.74 1.01
N TYR A 432 21.07 -0.06 0.19
CA TYR A 432 19.77 0.50 0.57
C TYR A 432 18.57 -0.23 -0.04
N VAL A 433 18.81 -1.15 -0.98
CA VAL A 433 17.74 -1.93 -1.63
C VAL A 433 16.97 -2.73 -0.60
N TRP A 434 15.65 -2.66 -0.75
CA TRP A 434 14.73 -3.49 -0.02
C TRP A 434 13.84 -4.29 -0.94
N SER A 435 13.77 -5.61 -0.73
CA SER A 435 12.76 -6.43 -1.40
C SER A 435 11.38 -6.09 -0.84
N PHE A 436 10.51 -5.58 -1.71
CA PHE A 436 9.11 -5.30 -1.43
C PHE A 436 8.30 -6.59 -1.27
N GLY A 437 8.82 -7.71 -1.75
CA GLY A 437 8.17 -9.02 -1.70
C GLY A 437 6.89 -9.11 -2.54
N ARG A 438 6.34 -10.33 -2.58
CA ARG A 438 5.07 -10.63 -3.24
C ARG A 438 3.92 -10.64 -2.22
N LEU A 439 2.72 -10.33 -2.70
CA LEU A 439 1.48 -10.55 -1.94
C LEU A 439 1.23 -12.05 -1.69
N SER A 440 0.80 -12.38 -0.48
CA SER A 440 0.27 -13.72 -0.17
C SER A 440 -0.95 -14.06 -1.06
N GLU A 441 -1.29 -15.35 -1.20
CA GLU A 441 -2.48 -15.76 -1.99
C GLU A 441 -3.77 -15.17 -1.40
N LEU A 442 -3.86 -15.07 -0.06
CA LEU A 442 -5.03 -14.53 0.64
C LEU A 442 -5.14 -13.01 0.51
N ASP A 443 -4.02 -12.28 0.57
CA ASP A 443 -4.04 -10.83 0.40
C ASP A 443 -4.40 -10.46 -1.05
N GLU A 444 -3.86 -11.18 -2.04
CA GLU A 444 -4.22 -10.98 -3.45
C GLU A 444 -5.71 -11.25 -3.70
N GLN A 445 -6.26 -12.30 -3.09
CA GLN A 445 -7.69 -12.58 -3.11
C GLN A 445 -8.53 -11.40 -2.58
N GLN A 446 -8.11 -10.76 -1.49
CA GLN A 446 -8.80 -9.58 -0.98
C GLN A 446 -8.71 -8.39 -1.95
N TYR A 447 -7.54 -8.17 -2.53
CA TYR A 447 -7.38 -7.16 -3.59
C TYR A 447 -8.29 -7.40 -4.78
N ILE A 448 -8.49 -8.66 -5.18
CA ILE A 448 -9.41 -9.01 -6.27
C ILE A 448 -10.86 -8.66 -5.93
N VAL A 449 -11.28 -8.92 -4.68
CA VAL A 449 -12.63 -8.55 -4.22
C VAL A 449 -12.81 -7.04 -4.21
N GLU A 450 -11.83 -6.28 -3.72
CA GLU A 450 -11.90 -4.83 -3.70
C GLU A 450 -11.83 -4.20 -5.09
N MET A 451 -11.00 -4.73 -5.99
CA MET A 451 -11.02 -4.34 -7.40
C MET A 451 -12.38 -4.61 -8.04
N THR A 452 -13.05 -5.71 -7.68
CA THR A 452 -14.40 -6.04 -8.16
C THR A 452 -15.44 -5.05 -7.61
N ASN A 453 -15.35 -4.68 -6.33
CA ASN A 453 -16.17 -3.64 -5.72
C ASN A 453 -15.95 -2.26 -6.36
N GLN A 454 -14.72 -1.96 -6.76
CA GLN A 454 -14.40 -0.73 -7.46
C GLN A 454 -14.98 -0.71 -8.87
N VAL A 455 -14.98 -1.83 -9.61
CA VAL A 455 -15.68 -1.89 -10.90
C VAL A 455 -17.15 -1.58 -10.72
N LYS A 456 -17.81 -2.12 -9.68
CA LYS A 456 -19.22 -1.83 -9.40
C LYS A 456 -19.50 -0.32 -9.30
N SER A 457 -18.66 0.44 -8.59
CA SER A 457 -18.89 1.89 -8.42
C SER A 457 -18.65 2.71 -9.68
N GLU A 458 -17.91 2.18 -10.66
CA GLU A 458 -17.76 2.78 -11.98
C GLU A 458 -18.95 2.50 -12.93
N LEU A 459 -19.88 1.63 -12.53
CA LEU A 459 -21.06 1.24 -13.31
C LEU A 459 -22.32 2.02 -12.88
N ALA A 460 -23.27 2.13 -13.79
CA ALA A 460 -24.59 2.71 -13.50
C ALA A 460 -25.31 1.94 -12.38
N SER A 461 -26.01 2.66 -11.50
CA SER A 461 -26.71 2.09 -10.33
C SER A 461 -27.70 0.97 -10.69
N ALA A 462 -28.32 1.03 -11.87
CA ALA A 462 -29.21 0.00 -12.38
C ALA A 462 -28.55 -1.39 -12.50
N LEU A 463 -27.24 -1.44 -12.74
CA LEU A 463 -26.48 -2.69 -12.89
C LEU A 463 -25.99 -3.25 -11.55
N HIS A 464 -26.05 -2.48 -10.46
CA HIS A 464 -25.47 -2.87 -9.17
C HIS A 464 -26.09 -4.16 -8.62
N GLY A 465 -27.41 -4.32 -8.73
CA GLY A 465 -28.10 -5.52 -8.24
C GLY A 465 -27.80 -6.79 -9.04
N GLU A 466 -27.55 -6.68 -10.35
CA GLU A 466 -27.04 -7.81 -11.14
C GLU A 466 -25.58 -8.10 -10.81
N PHE A 467 -24.76 -7.06 -10.71
CA PHE A 467 -23.35 -7.18 -10.36
C PHE A 467 -23.14 -7.87 -9.01
N ASP A 468 -23.93 -7.50 -7.99
CA ASP A 468 -23.86 -8.12 -6.66
C ASP A 468 -24.14 -9.62 -6.69
N ARG A 469 -25.06 -10.07 -7.54
CA ARG A 469 -25.35 -11.51 -7.74
C ARG A 469 -24.16 -12.25 -8.36
N TRP A 470 -23.36 -11.58 -9.18
CA TRP A 470 -22.20 -12.15 -9.87
C TRP A 470 -20.87 -11.92 -9.16
N LYS A 471 -20.81 -11.04 -8.14
CA LYS A 471 -19.57 -10.63 -7.45
C LYS A 471 -18.71 -11.82 -7.00
N SER A 472 -19.33 -12.83 -6.39
CA SER A 472 -18.64 -14.06 -5.95
C SER A 472 -17.96 -14.78 -7.11
N GLU A 473 -18.72 -15.03 -8.18
CA GLU A 473 -18.25 -15.76 -9.35
C GLU A 473 -17.15 -14.98 -10.10
N ILE A 474 -17.33 -13.67 -10.25
CA ILE A 474 -16.31 -12.76 -10.82
C ILE A 474 -15.01 -12.88 -10.03
N SER A 475 -15.06 -12.67 -8.71
CA SER A 475 -13.86 -12.69 -7.85
C SER A 475 -13.16 -14.05 -7.89
N LYS A 476 -13.94 -15.13 -7.86
CA LYS A 476 -13.44 -16.51 -7.96
C LYS A 476 -12.72 -16.76 -9.28
N LYS A 477 -13.33 -16.42 -10.42
CA LYS A 477 -12.72 -16.65 -11.73
C LYS A 477 -11.45 -15.82 -11.94
N ILE A 478 -11.42 -14.57 -11.46
CA ILE A 478 -10.22 -13.74 -11.49
C ILE A 478 -9.12 -14.38 -10.61
N ALA A 479 -9.43 -14.81 -9.39
CA ALA A 479 -8.47 -15.44 -8.50
C ALA A 479 -7.89 -16.74 -9.08
N THR A 480 -8.74 -17.58 -9.68
CA THR A 480 -8.29 -18.77 -10.42
C THR A 480 -7.35 -18.39 -11.55
N ALA A 481 -7.74 -17.45 -12.43
CA ALA A 481 -6.88 -17.03 -13.54
C ALA A 481 -5.56 -16.41 -13.08
N GLN A 482 -5.60 -15.62 -12.00
CA GLN A 482 -4.44 -15.00 -11.36
C GLN A 482 -3.46 -16.04 -10.82
N LYS A 483 -3.96 -17.12 -10.20
CA LYS A 483 -3.12 -18.24 -9.75
C LYS A 483 -2.32 -18.87 -10.90
N HIS A 484 -2.93 -19.02 -12.08
CA HIS A 484 -2.21 -19.51 -13.26
C HIS A 484 -1.15 -18.50 -13.72
N LEU A 485 -1.46 -17.20 -13.71
CA LEU A 485 -0.45 -16.17 -13.97
C LEU A 485 0.72 -16.23 -12.97
N ARG A 486 0.44 -16.50 -11.69
CA ARG A 486 1.50 -16.63 -10.68
C ARG A 486 2.50 -17.72 -10.99
N VAL A 487 2.08 -18.78 -11.64
CA VAL A 487 2.93 -19.93 -11.96
C VAL A 487 3.62 -19.72 -13.31
N HIS A 488 2.86 -19.24 -14.31
CA HIS A 488 3.26 -19.31 -15.71
C HIS A 488 3.63 -17.96 -16.34
N LEU A 489 3.19 -16.84 -15.76
CA LEU A 489 3.28 -15.49 -16.35
C LEU A 489 3.71 -14.44 -15.31
N ARG A 490 4.58 -14.82 -14.36
CA ARG A 490 4.98 -14.09 -13.13
C ARG A 490 5.26 -12.59 -13.31
N ASP A 491 5.75 -12.19 -14.48
CA ASP A 491 6.29 -10.86 -14.75
C ASP A 491 5.40 -10.02 -15.68
N LYS A 492 4.14 -10.44 -15.89
CA LYS A 492 3.21 -9.77 -16.79
C LYS A 492 2.24 -8.89 -16.02
N ALA A 493 2.20 -7.59 -16.35
CA ALA A 493 1.15 -6.70 -15.91
C ALA A 493 -0.21 -7.08 -16.52
N ILE A 494 -1.27 -6.96 -15.72
CA ILE A 494 -2.64 -7.30 -16.12
C ILE A 494 -3.57 -6.12 -15.87
N MET A 495 -4.43 -5.85 -16.85
CA MET A 495 -5.39 -4.74 -16.81
C MET A 495 -6.84 -5.23 -16.76
N PHE A 496 -7.13 -6.28 -15.98
CA PHE A 496 -8.46 -6.91 -15.94
C PHE A 496 -9.57 -5.91 -15.64
N LYS A 497 -9.38 -5.09 -14.59
CA LYS A 497 -10.33 -4.05 -14.17
C LYS A 497 -10.74 -3.14 -15.34
N LYS A 498 -9.76 -2.68 -16.13
CA LYS A 498 -9.98 -1.75 -17.25
C LYS A 498 -10.83 -2.40 -18.34
N TYR A 499 -10.46 -3.61 -18.79
CA TYR A 499 -11.22 -4.34 -19.80
C TYR A 499 -12.63 -4.68 -19.34
N PHE A 500 -12.77 -5.21 -18.13
CA PHE A 500 -14.07 -5.63 -17.60
C PHE A 500 -15.01 -4.43 -17.38
N SER A 501 -14.52 -3.33 -16.80
CA SER A 501 -15.31 -2.08 -16.64
C SER A 501 -15.76 -1.52 -17.99
N TRP A 502 -14.86 -1.50 -18.99
CA TRP A 502 -15.20 -1.05 -20.34
C TRP A 502 -16.27 -1.93 -20.99
N LEU A 503 -16.10 -3.26 -20.97
CA LEU A 503 -17.07 -4.22 -21.50
C LEU A 503 -18.45 -4.08 -20.85
N MET A 504 -18.49 -3.98 -19.52
CA MET A 504 -19.74 -3.84 -18.78
C MET A 504 -20.53 -2.58 -19.18
N LYS A 505 -19.84 -1.49 -19.55
CA LYS A 505 -20.47 -0.26 -20.05
C LYS A 505 -21.06 -0.42 -21.46
N GLN A 506 -20.51 -1.31 -22.30
CA GLN A 506 -21.04 -1.59 -23.64
C GLN A 506 -22.31 -2.47 -23.62
N GLY A 507 -22.55 -3.20 -22.53
CA GLY A 507 -23.64 -4.16 -22.39
C GLY A 507 -25.05 -3.60 -22.54
N ILE A 508 -25.21 -2.30 -22.32
CA ILE A 508 -26.48 -1.59 -22.49
C ILE A 508 -26.97 -1.67 -23.95
N VAL A 509 -26.07 -1.88 -24.91
CA VAL A 509 -26.36 -1.86 -26.36
C VAL A 509 -26.54 -3.28 -26.95
N LEU A 510 -26.02 -4.34 -26.31
CA LEU A 510 -25.77 -5.65 -26.96
C LEU A 510 -26.55 -6.83 -26.38
N ASN A 511 -27.62 -6.58 -25.61
CA ASN A 511 -28.25 -7.58 -24.73
C ASN A 511 -29.30 -8.50 -25.41
N ASN A 512 -28.95 -9.10 -26.56
CA ASN A 512 -29.85 -10.00 -27.33
C ASN A 512 -29.46 -11.49 -27.26
N ASN A 513 -28.55 -11.88 -26.38
CA ASN A 513 -28.08 -13.27 -26.26
C ASN A 513 -28.68 -13.98 -25.03
N SER A 514 -28.79 -15.31 -25.11
CA SER A 514 -29.28 -16.17 -24.02
C SER A 514 -28.36 -16.18 -22.79
N ILE A 515 -27.09 -15.82 -22.99
CA ILE A 515 -26.08 -15.72 -21.93
C ILE A 515 -25.98 -14.26 -21.46
N PRO A 516 -26.11 -13.97 -20.14
CA PRO A 516 -26.02 -12.62 -19.61
C PRO A 516 -24.74 -11.91 -20.03
N TRP A 517 -24.85 -10.61 -20.34
CA TRP A 517 -23.72 -9.80 -20.79
C TRP A 517 -22.57 -9.76 -19.78
N ILE A 518 -22.87 -9.76 -18.48
CA ILE A 518 -21.85 -9.79 -17.41
C ILE A 518 -20.98 -11.06 -17.47
N CYS A 519 -21.58 -12.21 -17.81
CA CYS A 519 -20.87 -13.47 -17.99
C CYS A 519 -19.97 -13.44 -19.23
N ARG A 520 -20.50 -12.92 -20.35
CA ARG A 520 -19.74 -12.75 -21.61
C ARG A 520 -18.55 -11.80 -21.40
N SER A 521 -18.80 -10.65 -20.77
CA SER A 521 -17.77 -9.66 -20.42
C SER A 521 -16.68 -10.25 -19.56
N LEU A 522 -17.04 -11.05 -18.56
CA LEU A 522 -16.09 -11.74 -17.68
C LEU A 522 -15.23 -12.72 -18.48
N ASN A 523 -15.83 -13.53 -19.35
CA ASN A 523 -15.09 -14.48 -20.19
C ASN A 523 -14.12 -13.77 -21.15
N ILE A 524 -14.57 -12.70 -21.81
CA ILE A 524 -13.73 -11.91 -22.71
C ILE A 524 -12.56 -11.28 -21.94
N ALA A 525 -12.84 -10.64 -20.80
CA ALA A 525 -11.81 -10.00 -19.99
C ALA A 525 -10.76 -11.02 -19.48
N ILE A 526 -11.18 -12.20 -19.03
CA ILE A 526 -10.25 -13.28 -18.66
C ILE A 526 -9.48 -13.79 -19.88
N GLY A 527 -10.17 -13.91 -21.02
CA GLY A 527 -9.59 -14.28 -22.31
C GLY A 527 -8.37 -13.43 -22.66
N LEU A 528 -8.58 -12.12 -22.72
CA LEU A 528 -7.57 -11.11 -23.07
C LEU A 528 -6.44 -10.99 -22.04
N CYS A 529 -6.80 -11.05 -20.75
CA CYS A 529 -5.86 -10.80 -19.67
C CYS A 529 -4.99 -12.01 -19.32
N TYR A 530 -5.51 -13.23 -19.49
CA TYR A 530 -4.89 -14.45 -18.99
C TYR A 530 -4.81 -15.51 -20.09
N TYR A 531 -5.95 -15.95 -20.62
CA TYR A 531 -6.03 -17.17 -21.44
C TYR A 531 -5.16 -17.12 -22.70
N PHE A 532 -5.26 -16.06 -23.50
CA PHE A 532 -4.53 -15.99 -24.77
C PHE A 532 -3.00 -15.90 -24.60
N ARG A 533 -2.53 -15.60 -23.39
CA ARG A 533 -1.10 -15.50 -23.06
C ARG A 533 -0.47 -16.84 -22.67
N LEU A 534 -1.30 -17.85 -22.41
CA LEU A 534 -0.88 -19.17 -21.98
C LEU A 534 -0.62 -20.09 -23.18
N ASN A 535 0.27 -21.07 -22.99
CA ASN A 535 0.44 -22.14 -23.97
C ASN A 535 -0.76 -23.11 -23.99
N ILE A 536 -0.78 -24.04 -24.94
CA ILE A 536 -1.97 -24.88 -25.17
C ILE A 536 -2.35 -25.76 -23.98
N ASP A 537 -1.38 -26.28 -23.23
CA ASP A 537 -1.64 -27.15 -22.08
C ASP A 537 -2.09 -26.35 -20.86
N GLU A 538 -1.52 -25.16 -20.66
CA GLU A 538 -1.97 -24.21 -19.65
C GLU A 538 -3.38 -23.69 -19.93
N ARG A 539 -3.70 -23.36 -21.19
CA ARG A 539 -5.05 -22.98 -21.63
C ARG A 539 -6.07 -24.06 -21.30
N ARG A 540 -5.75 -25.34 -21.53
CA ARG A 540 -6.62 -26.48 -21.19
C ARG A 540 -6.87 -26.58 -19.68
N LYS A 541 -5.82 -26.44 -18.86
CA LYS A 541 -5.94 -26.47 -17.39
C LYS A 541 -6.80 -25.32 -16.89
N LEU A 542 -6.51 -24.09 -17.32
CA LEU A 542 -7.27 -22.91 -16.93
C LEU A 542 -8.73 -23.02 -17.37
N SER A 543 -8.98 -23.42 -18.63
CA SER A 543 -10.35 -23.63 -19.14
C SER A 543 -11.12 -24.62 -18.27
N LYS A 544 -10.51 -25.76 -17.91
CA LYS A 544 -11.13 -26.77 -17.05
C LYS A 544 -11.52 -26.22 -15.67
N GLU A 545 -10.66 -25.41 -15.05
CA GLU A 545 -10.91 -24.83 -13.73
C GLU A 545 -11.94 -23.68 -13.75
N LEU A 546 -12.02 -22.94 -14.85
CA LEU A 546 -12.97 -21.82 -15.04
C LEU A 546 -14.34 -22.25 -15.59
N SER A 547 -14.44 -23.46 -16.10
CA SER A 547 -15.66 -24.00 -16.70
C SER A 547 -16.73 -24.25 -15.63
N THR A 548 -17.97 -23.92 -15.97
CA THR A 548 -19.14 -24.25 -15.15
C THR A 548 -20.00 -25.27 -15.90
N ASN A 549 -21.31 -25.05 -16.04
CA ASN A 549 -22.17 -25.88 -16.89
C ASN A 549 -21.80 -25.77 -18.38
N ILE A 550 -21.11 -24.69 -18.77
CA ILE A 550 -20.61 -24.48 -20.12
C ILE A 550 -19.09 -24.28 -20.04
N ALA A 551 -18.37 -24.87 -20.99
CA ALA A 551 -16.92 -24.79 -21.05
C ALA A 551 -16.45 -23.34 -21.33
N PHE A 552 -15.44 -22.89 -20.58
CA PHE A 552 -14.93 -21.51 -20.67
C PHE A 552 -14.40 -21.18 -22.07
N ASP A 553 -13.59 -22.07 -22.63
CA ASP A 553 -13.01 -21.93 -23.97
C ASP A 553 -14.07 -21.83 -25.06
N LYS A 554 -15.13 -22.65 -25.01
CA LYS A 554 -16.24 -22.59 -25.97
C LYS A 554 -16.98 -21.26 -25.91
N LEU A 555 -17.20 -20.72 -24.70
CA LEU A 555 -17.83 -19.40 -24.55
C LEU A 555 -16.94 -18.30 -25.14
N LEU A 556 -15.63 -18.36 -24.87
CA LEU A 556 -14.68 -17.39 -25.41
C LEU A 556 -14.57 -17.49 -26.93
N GLU A 557 -14.49 -18.71 -27.48
CA GLU A 557 -14.42 -18.97 -28.92
C GLU A 557 -15.67 -18.46 -29.64
N ASN A 558 -16.85 -18.59 -29.03
CA ASN A 558 -18.08 -18.02 -29.58
C ASN A 558 -18.01 -16.49 -29.69
N GLU A 559 -17.45 -15.80 -28.68
CA GLU A 559 -17.24 -14.34 -28.75
C GLU A 559 -16.21 -13.95 -29.82
N VAL A 560 -15.13 -14.73 -29.95
CA VAL A 560 -14.12 -14.55 -31.00
C VAL A 560 -14.76 -14.68 -32.38
N ASN A 561 -15.55 -15.73 -32.60
CA ASN A 561 -16.22 -15.96 -33.88
C ASN A 561 -17.24 -14.85 -34.18
N ASN A 562 -18.10 -14.47 -33.23
CA ASN A 562 -19.09 -13.41 -33.42
C ASN A 562 -18.46 -12.09 -33.85
N LEU A 563 -17.31 -11.72 -33.26
CA LEU A 563 -16.59 -10.52 -33.69
C LEU A 563 -15.97 -10.72 -35.08
N CYS A 564 -15.35 -11.87 -35.33
CA CYS A 564 -14.70 -12.16 -36.60
C CYS A 564 -15.67 -12.16 -37.79
N ASP A 565 -16.91 -12.62 -37.58
CA ASP A 565 -17.97 -12.62 -38.59
C ASP A 565 -18.37 -11.21 -39.02
N SER A 566 -18.04 -10.19 -38.23
CA SER A 566 -18.26 -8.78 -38.57
C SER A 566 -17.16 -8.18 -39.46
N PHE A 567 -16.03 -8.89 -39.66
CA PHE A 567 -14.93 -8.40 -40.50
C PHE A 567 -15.12 -8.75 -41.97
N SER A 568 -14.80 -7.80 -42.86
CA SER A 568 -14.69 -8.05 -44.30
C SER A 568 -13.36 -8.73 -44.63
N VAL A 569 -13.37 -10.04 -44.88
CA VAL A 569 -12.16 -10.81 -45.19
C VAL A 569 -11.92 -10.89 -46.70
N PRO A 570 -10.73 -10.49 -47.20
CA PRO A 570 -10.40 -10.59 -48.62
C PRO A 570 -10.39 -12.05 -49.13
N GLY A 571 -10.72 -12.22 -50.41
CA GLY A 571 -10.67 -13.53 -51.07
C GLY A 571 -9.26 -14.15 -51.01
N GLY A 572 -9.21 -15.45 -50.72
CA GLY A 572 -7.96 -16.21 -50.59
C GLY A 572 -7.36 -16.26 -49.17
N VAL A 573 -7.93 -15.53 -48.21
CA VAL A 573 -7.51 -15.60 -46.79
C VAL A 573 -8.38 -16.60 -46.03
N ALA A 574 -7.74 -17.61 -45.43
CA ALA A 574 -8.42 -18.54 -44.54
C ALA A 574 -8.45 -17.99 -43.10
N LEU A 575 -9.65 -17.82 -42.53
CA LEU A 575 -9.85 -17.51 -41.10
C LEU A 575 -9.55 -18.72 -40.22
N ASN A 576 -8.27 -19.08 -40.12
CA ASN A 576 -7.81 -20.08 -39.16
C ASN A 576 -7.89 -19.53 -37.71
N GLN A 577 -7.80 -20.43 -36.72
CA GLN A 577 -7.93 -20.06 -35.32
C GLN A 577 -6.92 -18.99 -34.88
N GLY A 578 -5.67 -19.10 -35.33
CA GLY A 578 -4.64 -18.12 -34.98
C GLY A 578 -4.95 -16.72 -35.51
N LEU A 579 -5.45 -16.61 -36.75
CA LEU A 579 -5.85 -15.33 -37.32
C LEU A 579 -7.07 -14.75 -36.60
N LYS A 580 -8.07 -15.58 -36.27
CA LYS A 580 -9.24 -15.14 -35.50
C LYS A 580 -8.86 -14.59 -34.13
N GLU A 581 -8.01 -15.31 -33.38
CA GLU A 581 -7.53 -14.84 -32.07
C GLU A 581 -6.74 -13.54 -32.20
N ASN A 582 -5.84 -13.44 -33.18
CA ASN A 582 -5.07 -12.21 -33.39
C ASN A 582 -5.95 -11.01 -33.74
N LEU A 583 -6.93 -11.18 -34.64
CA LEU A 583 -7.87 -10.11 -35.00
C LEU A 583 -8.71 -9.69 -33.78
N PHE A 584 -9.20 -10.66 -33.01
CA PHE A 584 -9.97 -10.40 -31.80
C PHE A 584 -9.17 -9.62 -30.76
N ILE A 585 -7.95 -10.07 -30.46
CA ILE A 585 -7.07 -9.41 -29.49
C ILE A 585 -6.73 -8.00 -29.98
N LEU A 586 -6.34 -7.83 -31.25
CA LEU A 586 -6.00 -6.52 -31.81
C LEU A 586 -7.18 -5.55 -31.73
N PHE A 587 -8.37 -5.97 -32.17
CA PHE A 587 -9.57 -5.13 -32.13
C PHE A 587 -9.91 -4.69 -30.71
N MET A 588 -9.80 -5.59 -29.73
CA MET A 588 -10.12 -5.29 -28.33
C MET A 588 -9.05 -4.45 -27.62
N CYS A 589 -7.81 -4.47 -28.11
CA CYS A 589 -6.69 -3.71 -27.51
C CYS A 589 -6.54 -2.30 -28.12
N ILE A 590 -7.01 -2.08 -29.35
CA ILE A 590 -7.10 -0.77 -30.01
C ILE A 590 -8.27 0.00 -29.39
#